data_AF-A0A8B8QK48-F1
#
_entry.id   AF-A0A8B8QK48-F1
#
_cell.length_a   1.000
_cell.length_b   1.000
_cell.length_c   1.000
_cell.angle_alpha   90.00
_cell.angle_beta   90.00
_cell.angle_gamma   90.00
#
_symmetry.space_group_name_H-M   'P 1'
#
loop_
_entity.id
_entity.type
_entity.pdbx_description
1 polymer ?
#
loop_
_entity_poly.entity_id
_entity_poly.type
_entity_poly.pdbx_seq_one_letter_code
_entity_poly.pdbx_strand_id
1 'polypeptide(L)'
;MATNVSDFREKLRKLKEQRKQASRSNFKEVLEENAQAKRPQNWEKKLERDQKKILEEEEKQKAEEEGQDYTVKKGMSMQADQLEKWDKLKSNKKRQSSEFVDFETATKRQYDRLTKQIKPDHEAYIALKEELGDEMFYAKNGDQIPKAELIKDSKEGIDRMVADVNKQIETRSKRSRRRRFDDEADVDYINERNMKFNQKLERFYGEYTDEIKQNFERGTAL
;
A
#
# COMPACT_ATOMS: atom_id res chain seq x y z
N MET A 1 76.93 -0.53 11.62
CA MET A 1 75.58 -1.06 11.42
C MET A 1 74.86 -0.20 10.38
N ALA A 2 75.09 -0.45 9.09
CA ALA A 2 74.37 0.25 8.03
C ALA A 2 72.97 -0.36 7.92
N THR A 3 71.98 0.34 8.44
CA THR A 3 70.58 -0.07 8.33
C THR A 3 70.17 -0.02 6.85
N ASN A 4 69.72 -1.16 6.33
CA ASN A 4 69.32 -1.35 4.92
C ASN A 4 68.27 -0.33 4.50
N VAL A 5 68.68 0.65 3.69
CA VAL A 5 67.79 1.68 3.12
C VAL A 5 66.68 1.06 2.24
N SER A 6 66.90 -0.13 1.68
CA SER A 6 65.87 -0.88 0.93
C SER A 6 64.74 -1.38 1.83
N ASP A 7 65.05 -1.95 2.99
CA ASP A 7 64.05 -2.48 3.93
C ASP A 7 63.15 -1.36 4.47
N PHE A 8 63.72 -0.17 4.69
CA PHE A 8 62.97 1.02 5.05
C PHE A 8 62.01 1.48 3.94
N ARG A 9 62.46 1.46 2.68
CA ARG A 9 61.64 1.82 1.51
C ARG A 9 60.49 0.84 1.28
N GLU A 10 60.73 -0.45 1.45
CA GLU A 10 59.68 -1.47 1.35
C GLU A 10 58.65 -1.35 2.48
N LYS A 11 59.11 -1.12 3.71
CA LYS A 11 58.23 -0.87 4.85
C LYS A 11 57.38 0.39 4.65
N LEU A 12 57.95 1.46 4.10
CA LEU A 12 57.23 2.68 3.75
C LEU A 12 56.19 2.44 2.63
N ARG A 13 56.50 1.61 1.63
CA ARG A 13 55.56 1.23 0.58
C ARG A 13 54.36 0.48 1.15
N LYS A 14 54.62 -0.51 2.01
CA LYS A 14 53.57 -1.27 2.72
C LYS A 14 52.70 -0.36 3.60
N LEU A 15 53.28 0.59 4.32
CA LEU A 15 52.53 1.57 5.13
C LEU A 15 51.66 2.50 4.28
N LYS A 16 52.15 2.95 3.12
CA LYS A 16 51.36 3.77 2.17
C LYS A 16 50.19 2.96 1.59
N GLU A 17 50.40 1.69 1.30
CA GLU A 17 49.36 0.79 0.81
C GLU A 17 48.30 0.51 1.87
N GLN A 18 48.71 0.23 3.11
CA GLN A 18 47.82 0.09 4.26
C GLN A 18 47.03 1.38 4.51
N ARG A 19 47.67 2.56 4.44
CA ARG A 19 46.97 3.85 4.56
C ARG A 19 45.95 4.05 3.44
N LYS A 20 46.26 3.64 2.21
CA LYS A 20 45.35 3.71 1.07
C LYS A 20 44.18 2.74 1.22
N GLN A 21 44.43 1.53 1.71
CA GLN A 21 43.39 0.55 2.02
C GLN A 21 42.47 1.04 3.13
N ALA A 22 43.03 1.55 4.24
CA ALA A 22 42.27 2.14 5.35
C ALA A 22 41.44 3.36 4.90
N SER A 23 42.00 4.25 4.09
CA SER A 23 41.25 5.37 3.55
C SER A 23 40.09 4.93 2.65
N ARG A 24 40.24 3.83 1.92
CA ARG A 24 39.19 3.26 1.06
C ARG A 24 38.12 2.53 1.88
N SER A 25 38.50 1.76 2.90
CA SER A 25 37.53 1.10 3.79
C SER A 25 36.71 2.14 4.53
N ASN A 26 37.36 3.16 5.12
CA ASN A 26 36.66 4.22 5.84
C ASN A 26 35.72 5.00 4.91
N PHE A 27 36.15 5.30 3.69
CA PHE A 27 35.28 5.97 2.72
C PHE A 27 34.08 5.09 2.32
N LYS A 28 34.30 3.79 2.13
CA LYS A 28 33.22 2.83 1.84
C LYS A 28 32.23 2.73 3.01
N GLU A 29 32.72 2.63 4.24
CA GLU A 29 31.89 2.59 5.45
C GLU A 29 31.06 3.87 5.61
N VAL A 30 31.66 5.05 5.41
CA VAL A 30 30.94 6.33 5.44
C VAL A 30 29.85 6.40 4.36
N LEU A 31 30.13 5.89 3.16
CA LEU A 31 29.11 5.80 2.10
C LEU A 31 27.99 4.83 2.47
N GLU A 32 28.32 3.68 3.06
CA GLU A 32 27.35 2.68 3.50
C GLU A 32 26.48 3.18 4.65
N GLU A 33 27.05 3.87 5.63
CA GLU A 33 26.33 4.50 6.73
C GLU A 33 25.38 5.60 6.22
N ASN A 34 25.85 6.46 5.33
CA ASN A 34 25.01 7.48 4.69
C ASN A 34 23.89 6.84 3.86
N ALA A 35 24.18 5.74 3.15
CA ALA A 35 23.18 4.97 2.44
C ALA A 35 22.16 4.35 3.41
N GLN A 36 22.59 3.81 4.55
CA GLN A 36 21.71 3.26 5.59
C GLN A 36 20.81 4.33 6.20
N ALA A 37 21.36 5.49 6.55
CA ALA A 37 20.61 6.62 7.09
C ALA A 37 19.52 7.13 6.12
N LYS A 38 19.76 7.01 4.81
CA LYS A 38 18.79 7.37 3.76
C LYS A 38 17.81 6.24 3.42
N ARG A 39 17.94 5.03 3.99
CA ARG A 39 17.01 3.93 3.69
C ARG A 39 15.63 4.23 4.29
N PRO A 40 14.55 3.99 3.55
CA PRO A 40 13.22 4.04 4.12
C PRO A 40 13.03 2.87 5.10
N GLN A 41 12.20 3.06 6.13
CA GLN A 41 11.94 2.06 7.18
C GLN A 41 11.41 0.70 6.65
N ASN A 42 10.88 0.67 5.42
CA ASN A 42 10.36 -0.53 4.77
C ASN A 42 11.37 -1.25 3.84
N TRP A 43 12.62 -0.78 3.75
CA TRP A 43 13.63 -1.28 2.81
C TRP A 43 13.93 -2.77 2.99
N GLU A 44 14.17 -3.23 4.22
CA GLU A 44 14.51 -4.63 4.50
C GLU A 44 13.37 -5.58 4.13
N LYS A 45 12.13 -5.20 4.48
CA LYS A 45 10.94 -5.96 4.08
C LYS A 45 10.75 -6.01 2.57
N LYS A 46 11.22 -4.99 1.84
CA LYS A 46 11.20 -5.00 0.37
C LYS A 46 12.24 -5.99 -0.15
N LEU A 47 13.47 -5.92 0.37
CA LEU A 47 14.55 -6.84 0.00
C LEU A 47 14.15 -8.31 0.24
N GLU A 48 13.59 -8.61 1.41
CA GLU A 48 13.13 -9.96 1.75
C GLU A 48 12.04 -10.47 0.78
N ARG A 49 11.12 -9.59 0.36
CA ARG A 49 10.10 -9.95 -0.64
C ARG A 49 10.72 -10.20 -2.01
N ASP A 50 11.69 -9.39 -2.41
CA ASP A 50 12.34 -9.54 -3.71
C ASP A 50 13.21 -10.81 -3.75
N GLN A 51 13.92 -11.12 -2.65
CA GLN A 51 14.62 -12.40 -2.48
C GLN A 51 13.66 -13.59 -2.56
N LYS A 52 12.50 -13.52 -1.91
CA LYS A 52 11.47 -14.57 -1.98
C LYS A 52 10.95 -14.79 -3.40
N LYS A 53 10.76 -13.72 -4.20
CA LYS A 53 10.36 -13.86 -5.61
C LYS A 53 11.43 -14.53 -6.45
N ILE A 54 12.70 -14.14 -6.26
CA ILE A 54 13.83 -14.75 -6.98
C ILE A 54 13.88 -16.25 -6.68
N LEU A 55 13.80 -16.64 -5.41
CA LEU A 55 13.77 -18.05 -5.02
C LEU A 55 12.55 -18.78 -5.63
N GLU A 56 11.37 -18.14 -5.65
CA GLU A 56 10.17 -18.70 -6.27
C GLU A 56 10.34 -18.92 -7.79
N GLU A 57 10.97 -17.98 -8.48
CA GLU A 57 11.30 -18.09 -9.91
C GLU A 57 12.34 -19.18 -10.18
N GLU A 58 13.38 -19.28 -9.35
CA GLU A 58 14.38 -20.36 -9.43
C GLU A 58 13.76 -21.74 -9.21
N GLU A 59 12.85 -21.88 -8.24
CA GLU A 59 12.10 -23.12 -8.01
C GLU A 59 11.18 -23.47 -9.19
N LYS A 60 10.56 -22.45 -9.80
CA LYS A 60 9.71 -22.63 -10.99
C LYS A 60 10.53 -23.12 -12.18
N GLN A 61 11.70 -22.51 -12.42
CA GLN A 61 12.62 -22.94 -13.47
C GLN A 61 13.09 -24.38 -13.26
N LYS A 62 13.48 -24.75 -12.03
CA LYS A 62 13.85 -26.13 -11.70
C LYS A 62 12.70 -27.11 -11.93
N ALA A 63 11.47 -26.74 -11.56
CA ALA A 63 10.30 -27.58 -11.80
C ALA A 63 10.02 -27.76 -13.31
N GLU A 64 10.19 -26.71 -14.12
CA GLU A 64 10.06 -26.76 -15.58
C GLU A 64 11.15 -27.65 -16.22
N GLU A 65 12.40 -27.54 -15.76
CA GLU A 65 13.51 -28.39 -16.19
C GLU A 65 13.28 -29.87 -15.85
N GLU A 66 12.68 -30.15 -14.69
CA GLU A 66 12.26 -31.48 -14.24
C GLU A 66 10.98 -31.99 -14.93
N GLY A 67 10.31 -31.16 -15.75
CA GLY A 67 9.03 -31.48 -16.40
C GLY A 67 7.85 -31.60 -15.43
N GLN A 68 7.95 -31.01 -14.24
CA GLN A 68 6.91 -31.02 -13.20
C GLN A 68 6.11 -29.71 -13.20
N ASP A 69 4.81 -29.78 -12.95
CA ASP A 69 4.00 -28.57 -12.74
C ASP A 69 4.30 -27.95 -11.37
N TYR A 70 4.89 -26.75 -11.37
CA TYR A 70 5.22 -25.97 -10.17
C TYR A 70 4.00 -25.74 -9.27
N THR A 71 2.81 -25.54 -9.85
CA THR A 71 1.60 -25.26 -9.06
C THR A 71 1.17 -26.45 -8.24
N VAL A 72 1.29 -27.66 -8.80
CA VAL A 72 0.99 -28.92 -8.12
C VAL A 72 2.05 -29.20 -7.07
N LYS A 73 3.35 -29.04 -7.39
CA LYS A 73 4.48 -29.22 -6.44
C LYS A 73 4.33 -28.31 -5.22
N LYS A 74 3.97 -27.04 -5.44
CA LYS A 74 3.70 -26.06 -4.39
C LYS A 74 2.43 -26.37 -3.60
N GLY A 75 1.37 -26.84 -4.26
CA GLY A 75 0.14 -27.25 -3.59
C GLY A 75 0.35 -28.44 -2.65
N MET A 76 1.19 -29.40 -3.04
CA MET A 76 1.50 -30.59 -2.26
C MET A 76 2.34 -30.30 -1.01
N SER A 77 3.14 -29.22 -1.00
CA SER A 77 3.95 -28.84 0.17
C SER A 77 3.19 -28.00 1.20
N MET A 78 2.04 -27.43 0.83
CA MET A 78 1.22 -26.62 1.72
C MET A 78 0.26 -27.48 2.55
N GLN A 79 0.17 -27.19 3.84
CA GLN A 79 -0.82 -27.82 4.72
C GLN A 79 -2.25 -27.35 4.38
N ALA A 80 -3.25 -28.21 4.63
CA ALA A 80 -4.66 -27.90 4.37
C ALA A 80 -5.14 -26.61 5.07
N ASP A 81 -4.77 -26.41 6.33
CA ASP A 81 -5.11 -25.20 7.10
C ASP A 81 -4.51 -23.92 6.49
N GLN A 82 -3.32 -24.03 5.88
CA GLN A 82 -2.67 -22.91 5.22
C GLN A 82 -3.40 -22.59 3.91
N LEU A 83 -3.75 -23.59 3.11
CA LEU A 83 -4.54 -23.42 1.89
C LEU A 83 -5.88 -22.73 2.19
N GLU A 84 -6.59 -23.16 3.22
CA GLU A 84 -7.89 -22.57 3.59
C GLU A 84 -7.75 -21.08 3.99
N LYS A 85 -6.71 -20.73 4.75
CA LYS A 85 -6.38 -19.33 5.08
C LYS A 85 -6.03 -18.51 3.83
N TRP A 86 -5.26 -19.10 2.91
CA TRP A 86 -4.89 -18.48 1.64
C TRP A 86 -6.11 -18.23 0.75
N ASP A 87 -7.05 -19.16 0.68
CA ASP A 87 -8.28 -19.03 -0.08
C ASP A 87 -9.25 -18.02 0.56
N LYS A 88 -9.34 -17.99 1.88
CA LYS A 88 -10.05 -16.92 2.62
C LYS A 88 -9.45 -15.53 2.30
N LEU A 89 -8.12 -15.42 2.24
CA LEU A 89 -7.47 -14.16 1.88
C LEU A 89 -7.71 -13.77 0.41
N LYS A 90 -7.59 -14.72 -0.52
CA LYS A 90 -7.85 -14.48 -1.96
C LYS A 90 -9.31 -14.10 -2.21
N SER A 91 -10.27 -14.79 -1.59
CA SER A 91 -11.69 -14.47 -1.71
C SER A 91 -12.03 -13.09 -1.15
N ASN A 92 -11.44 -12.70 -0.01
CA ASN A 92 -11.58 -11.35 0.53
C ASN A 92 -11.01 -10.27 -0.41
N LYS A 93 -9.92 -10.54 -1.13
CA LYS A 93 -9.40 -9.64 -2.17
C LYS A 93 -10.35 -9.55 -3.37
N LYS A 94 -10.87 -10.68 -3.86
CA LYS A 94 -11.84 -10.73 -4.98
C LYS A 94 -13.15 -9.99 -4.68
N ARG A 95 -13.59 -9.97 -3.41
CA ARG A 95 -14.79 -9.23 -2.96
C ARG A 95 -14.66 -7.71 -3.04
N GLN A 96 -13.45 -7.17 -3.22
CA GLN A 96 -13.27 -5.74 -3.44
C GLN A 96 -13.56 -5.40 -4.91
N SER A 97 -14.83 -5.49 -5.34
CA SER A 97 -15.20 -4.85 -6.61
C SER A 97 -15.16 -3.34 -6.40
N SER A 98 -14.20 -2.70 -7.08
CA SER A 98 -13.96 -1.25 -7.00
C SER A 98 -14.98 -0.43 -7.80
N GLU A 99 -15.89 -1.10 -8.49
CA GLU A 99 -16.87 -0.46 -9.35
C GLU A 99 -17.99 0.16 -8.52
N PHE A 100 -18.38 1.35 -8.97
CA PHE A 100 -19.54 2.06 -8.47
C PHE A 100 -20.80 1.45 -9.12
N VAL A 101 -21.71 0.94 -8.29
CA VAL A 101 -22.99 0.37 -8.74
C VAL A 101 -24.10 1.36 -8.42
N ASP A 102 -24.32 1.63 -7.14
CA ASP A 102 -25.30 2.60 -6.65
C ASP A 102 -24.81 3.29 -5.36
N PHE A 103 -25.38 4.45 -5.05
CA PHE A 103 -25.10 5.22 -3.85
C PHE A 103 -25.42 4.44 -2.57
N GLU A 104 -26.50 3.65 -2.50
CA GLU A 104 -26.82 2.86 -1.30
C GLU A 104 -25.77 1.78 -1.04
N THR A 105 -25.33 1.10 -2.10
CA THR A 105 -24.27 0.09 -1.96
C THR A 105 -22.95 0.73 -1.53
N ALA A 106 -22.65 1.93 -2.03
CA ALA A 106 -21.45 2.67 -1.67
C ALA A 106 -21.48 3.18 -0.22
N THR A 107 -22.63 3.66 0.26
CA THR A 107 -22.81 4.08 1.66
C THR A 107 -22.74 2.88 2.60
N LYS A 108 -23.36 1.75 2.26
CA LYS A 108 -23.25 0.51 3.04
C LYS A 108 -21.79 0.03 3.16
N ARG A 109 -21.04 0.01 2.04
CA ARG A 109 -19.61 -0.33 2.06
C ARG A 109 -18.79 0.61 2.94
N GLN A 110 -19.10 1.91 2.91
CA GLN A 110 -18.46 2.89 3.79
C GLN A 110 -18.80 2.63 5.25
N TYR A 111 -20.08 2.40 5.56
CA TYR A 111 -20.57 2.09 6.90
C TYR A 111 -19.89 0.84 7.46
N ASP A 112 -19.92 -0.28 6.73
CA ASP A 112 -19.26 -1.54 7.13
C ASP A 112 -17.76 -1.38 7.38
N ARG A 113 -17.10 -0.46 6.66
CA ARG A 113 -15.70 -0.13 6.87
C ARG A 113 -15.51 0.69 8.15
N LEU A 114 -16.36 1.69 8.39
CA LEU A 114 -16.29 2.55 9.57
C LEU A 114 -16.60 1.77 10.85
N THR A 115 -17.64 0.93 10.84
CA THR A 115 -18.00 0.08 11.99
C THR A 115 -16.87 -0.88 12.38
N LYS A 116 -16.14 -1.42 11.42
CA LYS A 116 -14.93 -2.25 11.67
C LYS A 116 -13.76 -1.45 12.25
N GLN A 117 -13.71 -0.14 12.04
CA GLN A 117 -12.64 0.72 12.54
C GLN A 117 -12.91 1.24 13.96
N ILE A 118 -14.17 1.29 14.38
CA ILE A 118 -14.56 1.70 15.73
C ILE A 118 -14.06 0.65 16.73
N LYS A 119 -13.35 1.10 17.76
CA LYS A 119 -12.93 0.30 18.90
C LYS A 119 -13.69 0.79 20.14
N PRO A 120 -14.70 0.03 20.61
CA PRO A 120 -15.43 0.39 21.81
C PRO A 120 -14.52 0.41 23.04
N ASP A 121 -14.77 1.33 23.95
CA ASP A 121 -14.14 1.36 25.26
C ASP A 121 -15.02 0.57 26.24
N HIS A 122 -14.53 -0.60 26.67
CA HIS A 122 -15.29 -1.50 27.52
C HIS A 122 -15.40 -0.99 28.96
N GLU A 123 -14.40 -0.26 29.47
CA GLU A 123 -14.40 0.25 30.85
C GLU A 123 -15.45 1.36 31.00
N ALA A 124 -15.43 2.33 30.08
CA ALA A 124 -16.42 3.39 30.03
C ALA A 124 -17.85 2.84 29.85
N TYR A 125 -18.00 1.77 29.06
CA TYR A 125 -19.28 1.08 28.87
C TYR A 125 -19.80 0.44 30.16
N ILE A 126 -18.93 -0.23 30.93
CA ILE A 126 -19.32 -0.87 32.20
C ILE A 126 -19.67 0.18 33.25
N ALA A 127 -18.87 1.24 33.39
CA ALA A 127 -19.14 2.33 34.33
C ALA A 127 -20.50 3.01 34.04
N LEU A 128 -20.79 3.29 32.77
CA LEU A 128 -22.06 3.87 32.36
C LEU A 128 -23.24 2.91 32.62
N LYS A 129 -23.02 1.60 32.43
CA LYS A 129 -24.03 0.58 32.71
C LYS A 129 -24.35 0.49 34.21
N GLU A 130 -23.35 0.56 35.08
CA GLU A 130 -23.55 0.56 36.53
C GLU A 130 -24.25 1.83 37.02
N GLU A 131 -23.93 3.00 36.44
CA GLU A 131 -24.55 4.28 36.81
C GLU A 131 -26.03 4.37 36.41
N LEU A 132 -26.39 3.92 35.20
CA LEU A 132 -27.77 3.96 34.71
C LEU A 132 -28.63 2.81 35.24
N GLY A 133 -28.03 1.68 35.59
CA GLY A 133 -28.73 0.45 35.92
C GLY A 133 -29.32 -0.26 34.69
N ASP A 134 -29.58 -1.57 34.81
CA ASP A 134 -29.96 -2.42 33.68
C ASP A 134 -31.27 -1.99 32.99
N GLU A 135 -32.25 -1.48 33.73
CA GLU A 135 -33.55 -1.09 33.19
C GLU A 135 -33.47 0.14 32.27
N MET A 136 -32.68 1.15 32.66
CA MET A 136 -32.51 2.38 31.87
C MET A 136 -31.46 2.22 30.77
N PHE A 137 -30.45 1.37 30.99
CA PHE A 137 -29.38 1.11 30.03
C PHE A 137 -29.89 0.31 28.82
N TYR A 138 -30.75 -0.68 29.04
CA TYR A 138 -31.36 -1.50 27.99
C TYR A 138 -32.79 -1.04 27.66
N ALA A 139 -32.94 0.24 27.31
CA ALA A 139 -34.22 0.82 26.95
C ALA A 139 -34.90 0.04 25.80
N LYS A 140 -36.16 -0.35 25.98
CA LYS A 140 -36.98 -1.00 24.95
C LYS A 140 -37.80 0.05 24.19
N ASN A 141 -38.31 -0.35 23.03
CA ASN A 141 -39.19 0.51 22.23
C ASN A 141 -40.42 0.92 23.06
N GLY A 142 -40.52 2.20 23.42
CA GLY A 142 -41.60 2.76 24.23
C GLY A 142 -41.19 3.23 25.63
N ASP A 143 -39.98 2.87 26.10
CA ASP A 143 -39.44 3.39 27.36
C ASP A 143 -39.00 4.86 27.20
N GLN A 144 -39.08 5.63 28.28
CA GLN A 144 -38.57 7.00 28.28
C GLN A 144 -37.04 6.95 28.16
N ILE A 145 -36.53 7.36 26.99
CA ILE A 145 -35.10 7.54 26.77
C ILE A 145 -34.58 8.48 27.87
N PRO A 146 -33.53 8.11 28.63
CA PRO A 146 -32.93 9.01 29.60
C PRO A 146 -32.65 10.35 28.91
N LYS A 147 -33.17 11.45 29.48
CA LYS A 147 -32.95 12.80 28.93
C LYS A 147 -31.45 13.02 28.74
N ALA A 148 -31.08 13.74 27.68
CA ALA A 148 -29.68 14.09 27.34
C ALA A 148 -28.86 14.73 28.49
N GLU A 149 -29.52 15.13 29.57
CA GLU A 149 -28.90 15.63 30.80
C GLU A 149 -28.20 14.54 31.62
N LEU A 150 -28.64 13.28 31.54
CA LEU A 150 -28.04 12.14 32.26
C LEU A 150 -26.77 11.61 31.58
N ILE A 151 -26.74 11.56 30.25
CA ILE A 151 -25.59 11.04 29.49
C ILE A 151 -24.90 12.23 28.83
N LYS A 152 -23.89 12.77 29.52
CA LYS A 152 -23.05 13.83 28.96
C LYS A 152 -21.90 13.21 28.17
N ASP A 153 -21.76 13.62 26.92
CA ASP A 153 -20.62 13.20 26.11
C ASP A 153 -19.32 13.70 26.72
N SER A 154 -18.36 12.79 26.92
CA SER A 154 -17.01 13.16 27.29
C SER A 154 -16.37 13.98 26.17
N LYS A 155 -15.60 15.01 26.53
CA LYS A 155 -14.82 15.81 25.59
C LYS A 155 -13.92 14.94 24.70
N GLU A 156 -13.36 13.86 25.25
CA GLU A 156 -12.55 12.90 24.49
C GLU A 156 -13.37 12.09 23.48
N GLY A 157 -14.64 11.80 23.78
CA GLY A 157 -15.56 11.18 22.82
C GLY A 157 -15.84 12.08 21.63
N ILE A 158 -16.09 13.36 21.92
CA ILE A 158 -16.31 14.40 20.90
C ILE A 158 -15.06 14.56 20.03
N ASP A 159 -13.87 14.68 20.63
CA ASP A 159 -12.61 14.82 19.90
C ASP A 159 -12.33 13.62 18.99
N ARG A 160 -12.60 12.39 19.45
CA ARG A 160 -12.51 11.17 18.63
C ARG A 160 -13.46 11.20 17.44
N MET A 161 -14.71 11.62 17.65
CA MET A 161 -15.69 11.77 16.56
C MET A 161 -15.24 12.81 15.53
N VAL A 162 -14.78 13.98 15.98
CA VAL A 162 -14.29 15.05 15.10
C VAL A 162 -13.08 14.58 14.28
N ALA A 163 -12.14 13.85 14.89
CA ALA A 163 -11.01 13.28 14.20
C ALA A 163 -11.43 12.28 13.10
N ASP A 164 -12.41 11.41 13.38
CA ASP A 164 -12.92 10.47 12.37
C ASP A 164 -13.65 11.20 11.22
N VAL A 165 -14.47 12.20 11.52
CA VAL A 165 -15.14 13.02 10.48
C VAL A 165 -14.11 13.70 9.58
N ASN A 166 -13.07 14.31 10.15
CA ASN A 166 -12.00 14.94 9.36
C ASN A 166 -11.27 13.92 8.47
N LYS A 167 -11.00 12.72 8.98
CA LYS A 167 -10.41 11.62 8.21
C LYS A 167 -11.32 11.14 7.08
N GLN A 168 -12.64 11.11 7.31
CA GLN A 168 -13.62 10.80 6.26
C GLN A 168 -13.62 11.85 5.16
N ILE A 169 -13.58 13.14 5.50
CA ILE A 169 -13.49 14.26 4.55
C ILE A 169 -12.21 14.14 3.71
N GLU A 170 -11.07 13.90 4.35
CA GLU A 170 -9.77 13.73 3.68
C GLU A 170 -9.77 12.51 2.73
N THR A 171 -10.38 11.41 3.16
CA THR A 171 -10.50 10.21 2.31
C THR A 171 -11.40 10.49 1.10
N ARG A 172 -12.48 11.26 1.28
CA ARG A 172 -13.40 11.66 0.20
C ARG A 172 -12.71 12.57 -0.81
N SER A 173 -11.90 13.54 -0.37
CA SER A 173 -11.17 14.43 -1.28
C SER A 173 -10.13 13.67 -2.12
N LYS A 174 -9.51 12.62 -1.56
CA LYS A 174 -8.53 11.76 -2.24
C LYS A 174 -9.13 10.67 -3.14
N ARG A 175 -10.46 10.55 -3.23
CA ARG A 175 -11.14 9.52 -4.04
C ARG A 175 -10.88 9.73 -5.54
N SER A 176 -10.93 10.98 -6.01
CA SER A 176 -10.57 11.33 -7.39
C SER A 176 -9.11 11.76 -7.43
N ARG A 177 -8.24 10.87 -7.93
CA ARG A 177 -6.80 11.16 -8.04
C ARG A 177 -6.50 11.70 -9.44
N ARG A 178 -5.79 12.83 -9.49
CA ARG A 178 -5.25 13.36 -10.76
C ARG A 178 -4.26 12.34 -11.32
N ARG A 179 -4.48 11.91 -12.57
CA ARG A 179 -3.50 11.11 -13.31
C ARG A 179 -2.29 12.01 -13.63
N ARG A 180 -1.08 11.43 -13.58
CA ARG A 180 0.13 12.16 -13.99
C ARG A 180 -0.06 12.59 -15.44
N PHE A 181 0.26 13.85 -15.73
CA PHE A 181 0.30 14.33 -17.10
C PHE A 181 1.52 13.72 -17.78
N ASP A 182 1.31 13.25 -19.01
CA ASP A 182 2.36 12.67 -19.84
C ASP A 182 2.70 13.72 -20.89
N ASP A 183 3.91 14.28 -20.80
CA ASP A 183 4.36 15.38 -21.66
C ASP A 183 4.69 14.90 -23.09
N GLU A 184 4.86 13.58 -23.28
CA GLU A 184 5.18 12.97 -24.58
C GLU A 184 3.93 12.57 -25.38
N ALA A 185 2.75 12.61 -24.77
CA ALA A 185 1.51 12.24 -25.43
C ALA A 185 1.08 13.31 -26.45
N ASP A 186 0.59 12.88 -27.61
CA ASP A 186 0.06 13.77 -28.64
C ASP A 186 -1.11 14.60 -28.09
N VAL A 187 -0.97 15.92 -28.20
CA VAL A 187 -1.94 16.87 -27.65
C VAL A 187 -3.08 17.11 -28.64
N ASP A 188 -4.23 16.52 -28.36
CA ASP A 188 -5.46 16.65 -29.16
C ASP A 188 -6.38 17.82 -28.71
N TYR A 189 -5.92 18.68 -27.80
CA TYR A 189 -6.74 19.69 -27.14
C TYR A 189 -6.06 21.07 -27.06
N ILE A 190 -6.88 22.13 -27.07
CA ILE A 190 -6.42 23.53 -26.95
C ILE A 190 -6.53 24.04 -25.50
N ASN A 191 -7.51 23.56 -24.72
CA ASN A 191 -7.72 23.98 -23.33
C ASN A 191 -8.08 22.80 -22.41
N GLU A 192 -8.01 23.00 -21.08
CA GLU A 192 -8.26 21.92 -20.11
C GLU A 192 -9.69 21.36 -20.17
N ARG A 193 -10.68 22.20 -20.51
CA ARG A 193 -12.07 21.76 -20.64
C ARG A 193 -12.27 20.86 -21.86
N ASN A 194 -11.60 21.18 -22.96
CA ASN A 194 -11.54 20.40 -24.19
C ASN A 194 -10.81 19.07 -23.93
N MET A 195 -9.66 19.08 -23.24
CA MET A 195 -8.98 17.85 -22.81
C MET A 195 -9.90 16.90 -22.06
N LYS A 196 -10.64 17.39 -21.06
CA LYS A 196 -11.58 16.57 -20.27
C LYS A 196 -12.75 16.07 -21.12
N PHE A 197 -13.15 16.83 -22.14
CA PHE A 197 -14.18 16.42 -23.08
C PHE A 197 -13.69 15.34 -24.04
N ASN A 198 -12.50 15.49 -24.63
CA ASN A 198 -11.85 14.46 -25.45
C ASN A 198 -11.63 13.18 -24.65
N GLN A 199 -11.12 13.28 -23.40
CA GLN A 199 -11.00 12.14 -22.49
C GLN A 199 -12.35 11.49 -22.15
N LYS A 200 -13.46 12.23 -22.20
CA LYS A 200 -14.80 11.67 -22.03
C LYS A 200 -15.18 10.91 -23.30
N LEU A 201 -15.02 11.50 -24.48
CA LEU A 201 -15.28 10.84 -25.75
C LEU A 201 -14.48 9.55 -25.88
N GLU A 202 -13.20 9.58 -25.51
CA GLU A 202 -12.33 8.41 -25.53
C GLU A 202 -12.88 7.22 -24.73
N ARG A 203 -13.45 7.49 -23.54
CA ARG A 203 -14.01 6.42 -22.69
C ARG A 203 -15.26 5.78 -23.27
N PHE A 204 -16.03 6.49 -24.09
CA PHE A 204 -17.29 6.00 -24.66
C PHE A 204 -17.13 5.47 -26.08
N TYR A 205 -16.25 6.10 -26.88
CA TYR A 205 -16.12 5.85 -28.31
C TYR A 205 -14.77 5.29 -28.71
N GLY A 206 -13.75 5.26 -27.83
CA GLY A 206 -12.42 4.73 -28.13
C GLY A 206 -12.51 3.31 -28.71
N GLU A 207 -13.17 2.40 -27.99
CA GLU A 207 -13.37 1.00 -28.41
C GLU A 207 -14.00 0.87 -29.82
N TYR A 208 -14.87 1.80 -30.23
CA TYR A 208 -15.52 1.77 -31.54
C TYR A 208 -14.74 2.53 -32.63
N THR A 209 -13.78 3.37 -32.26
CA THR A 209 -13.03 4.24 -33.17
C THR A 209 -11.55 3.88 -33.28
N ASP A 210 -11.11 2.81 -32.59
CA ASP A 210 -9.73 2.33 -32.61
C ASP A 210 -9.21 2.05 -34.02
N GLU A 211 -10.03 1.44 -34.88
CA GLU A 211 -9.65 1.17 -36.29
C GLU A 211 -9.44 2.48 -37.08
N ILE A 212 -10.32 3.46 -36.87
CA ILE A 212 -10.23 4.77 -37.52
C ILE A 212 -8.96 5.49 -37.08
N LYS A 213 -8.63 5.46 -35.78
CA LYS A 213 -7.39 6.04 -35.24
C LYS A 213 -6.15 5.40 -35.82
N GLN A 214 -6.11 4.07 -35.84
CA GLN A 214 -4.98 3.35 -36.41
C GLN A 214 -4.80 3.67 -37.90
N ASN A 215 -5.89 3.85 -38.65
CA ASN A 215 -5.81 4.25 -40.06
C ASN A 215 -5.25 5.67 -40.22
N PHE A 216 -5.60 6.60 -39.33
CA PHE A 216 -4.98 7.93 -39.31
C PHE A 216 -3.49 7.87 -39.00
N GLU A 217 -3.08 7.08 -38.00
CA GLU A 217 -1.67 6.88 -37.65
C GLU A 217 -0.86 6.19 -38.76
N ARG A 218 -1.51 5.33 -39.55
CA ARG A 218 -0.93 4.65 -40.73
C ARG A 218 -0.95 5.50 -42.01
N GLY A 219 -1.41 6.75 -41.94
CA GLY A 219 -1.40 7.67 -43.09
C GLY A 219 -2.58 7.50 -44.04
N THR A 220 -3.77 7.14 -43.52
CA THR A 220 -5.05 7.04 -44.25
C THR A 220 -5.07 6.04 -45.40
N ALA A 221 -4.18 5.05 -45.38
CA ALA A 221 -4.26 3.89 -46.26
C ALA A 221 -5.37 2.94 -45.76
N LEU A 222 -6.40 2.74 -46.59
CA LEU A 222 -7.40 1.68 -46.42
C LEU A 222 -6.78 0.31 -46.75
#